data_AF-A0A661YZN6-F1
#
_entry.id   AF-A0A661YZN6-F1
#
_cell.length_a   1.000
_cell.length_b   1.000
_cell.length_c   1.000
_cell.angle_alpha   90.00
_cell.angle_beta   90.00
_cell.angle_gamma   90.00
#
_symmetry.space_group_name_H-M   'P 1'
#
loop_
_entity.id
_entity.type
_entity.pdbx_description
1 polymer ?
#
loop_
_entity_poly.entity_id
_entity_poly.type
_entity_poly.pdbx_seq_one_letter_code
_entity_poly.pdbx_strand_id
1 'polypeptide(L)'
;MEFDYSEIRYYEDKDLKEVIERLIDEPTLYRIGRFVFGDISEEDLKSKLRSYKTVREFQLNFILQIIIKLVKNSTDVVTSNEVNRYSHDKNVKYVFITNHRNIVMDASLLNYQLAKTYGDDFESTSIAI
;
A
#
# COMPACT_ATOMS: atom_id res chain seq x y z
N MET A 1 -26.78 1.42 -22.23
CA MET A 1 -26.20 0.24 -21.56
C MET A 1 -25.37 0.81 -20.43
N GLU A 2 -25.74 0.53 -19.19
CA GLU A 2 -25.00 1.00 -18.01
C GLU A 2 -23.97 -0.09 -17.69
N PHE A 3 -22.70 0.30 -17.57
CA PHE A 3 -21.62 -0.65 -17.30
C PHE A 3 -21.41 -0.73 -15.79
N ASP A 4 -21.43 -1.94 -15.24
CA ASP A 4 -21.13 -2.21 -13.84
C ASP A 4 -19.62 -2.47 -13.67
N TYR A 5 -18.97 -1.63 -12.85
CA TYR A 5 -17.55 -1.74 -12.52
C TYR A 5 -17.31 -2.03 -11.03
N SER A 6 -18.36 -2.45 -10.30
CA SER A 6 -18.31 -2.67 -8.85
C SER A 6 -17.30 -3.72 -8.42
N GLU A 7 -17.02 -4.72 -9.27
CA GLU A 7 -16.03 -5.77 -8.99
C GLU A 7 -14.58 -5.29 -9.06
N ILE A 8 -14.30 -4.20 -9.79
CA ILE A 8 -12.94 -3.68 -10.00
C ILE A 8 -12.69 -2.34 -9.31
N ARG A 9 -13.64 -1.88 -8.49
CA ARG A 9 -13.47 -0.64 -7.74
C ARG A 9 -12.43 -0.82 -6.63
N TYR A 10 -11.79 0.28 -6.26
CA TYR A 10 -10.92 0.29 -5.08
C TYR A 10 -11.72 0.13 -3.78
N TYR A 11 -11.05 -0.37 -2.74
CA TYR A 11 -11.63 -0.47 -1.40
C TYR A 11 -11.72 0.90 -0.72
N GLU A 12 -12.87 1.17 -0.11
CA GLU A 12 -13.11 2.31 0.76
C GLU A 12 -13.03 1.88 2.24
N ASP A 13 -12.98 2.84 3.17
CA ASP A 13 -12.91 2.55 4.61
C ASP A 13 -14.04 1.64 5.11
N LYS A 14 -15.22 1.72 4.49
CA LYS A 14 -16.37 0.84 4.79
C LYS A 14 -16.11 -0.64 4.48
N ASP A 15 -15.25 -0.92 3.51
CA ASP A 15 -14.92 -2.27 3.06
C ASP A 15 -13.81 -2.90 3.90
N LEU A 16 -13.01 -2.07 4.60
CA LEU A 16 -11.77 -2.47 5.27
C LEU A 16 -11.96 -3.64 6.24
N LYS A 17 -13.01 -3.59 7.06
CA LYS A 17 -13.27 -4.63 8.07
C LYS A 17 -13.44 -6.01 7.41
N GLU A 18 -14.25 -6.09 6.37
CA GLU A 18 -14.49 -7.34 5.65
C GLU A 18 -13.21 -7.84 4.99
N VAL A 19 -12.47 -6.94 4.33
CA VAL A 19 -11.19 -7.27 3.67
C VAL A 19 -10.17 -7.80 4.67
N ILE A 20 -10.04 -7.19 5.86
CA ILE A 20 -9.13 -7.66 6.91
C ILE A 20 -9.52 -9.05 7.39
N GLU A 21 -10.81 -9.33 7.62
CA GLU A 21 -11.25 -10.66 8.06
C GLU A 21 -10.96 -11.73 7.00
N ARG A 22 -11.10 -11.43 5.71
CA ARG A 22 -10.64 -12.37 4.67
C ARG A 22 -9.12 -12.54 4.68
N LEU A 23 -8.38 -11.44 4.84
CA LEU A 23 -6.93 -11.44 4.80
C LEU A 23 -6.30 -12.24 5.95
N ILE A 24 -6.89 -12.21 7.15
CA ILE A 24 -6.38 -12.95 8.31
C ILE A 24 -6.52 -14.47 8.18
N ASP A 25 -7.39 -14.94 7.29
CA ASP A 25 -7.58 -16.35 6.99
C ASP A 25 -6.60 -16.84 5.91
N GLU A 26 -5.86 -15.93 5.25
CA GLU A 26 -4.87 -16.29 4.24
C GLU A 26 -3.66 -16.98 4.87
N PRO A 27 -3.31 -18.22 4.47
CA PRO A 27 -2.21 -18.98 5.06
C PRO A 27 -0.85 -18.30 4.97
N THR A 28 -0.66 -17.44 3.96
CA THR A 28 0.58 -16.71 3.74
C THR A 28 0.72 -15.46 4.59
N LEU A 29 -0.39 -14.95 5.17
CA LEU A 29 -0.37 -13.69 5.90
C LEU A 29 0.62 -13.71 7.05
N TYR A 30 0.63 -14.78 7.86
CA TYR A 30 1.52 -14.86 9.00
C TYR A 30 2.99 -14.76 8.58
N ARG A 31 3.37 -15.42 7.47
CA ARG A 31 4.73 -15.34 6.91
C ARG A 31 5.08 -13.91 6.48
N ILE A 32 4.14 -13.21 5.84
CA ILE A 32 4.30 -11.80 5.47
C ILE A 32 4.44 -10.92 6.71
N GLY A 33 3.60 -11.15 7.74
CA GLY A 33 3.68 -10.43 9.00
C GLY A 33 5.03 -10.61 9.69
N ARG A 34 5.60 -11.81 9.69
CA ARG A 34 6.95 -12.07 10.22
C ARG A 34 8.04 -11.37 9.40
N PHE A 35 7.92 -11.36 8.08
CA PHE A 35 8.84 -10.64 7.20
C PHE A 35 8.86 -9.13 7.50
N VAL A 36 7.69 -8.55 7.78
CA VAL A 36 7.53 -7.11 8.05
C VAL A 36 7.92 -6.76 9.48
N PHE A 37 7.33 -7.45 10.47
CA PHE A 37 7.36 -7.10 11.88
C PHE A 37 8.33 -7.95 12.72
N GLY A 38 9.07 -8.87 12.12
CA GLY A 38 10.02 -9.73 12.82
C GLY A 38 9.31 -10.84 13.58
N ASP A 39 9.57 -10.96 14.89
CA ASP A 39 9.10 -12.10 15.69
C ASP A 39 7.66 -11.98 16.23
N ILE A 40 6.76 -11.34 15.48
CA ILE A 40 5.35 -11.19 15.85
C ILE A 40 4.64 -12.56 15.94
N SER A 41 3.72 -12.73 16.89
CA SER A 41 2.83 -13.90 16.96
C SER A 41 1.69 -13.79 15.95
N GLU A 42 1.01 -14.90 15.64
CA GLU A 42 -0.10 -14.88 14.69
C GLU A 42 -1.28 -14.08 15.27
N GLU A 43 -1.57 -14.25 16.55
CA GLU A 43 -2.62 -13.54 17.28
C GLU A 43 -2.35 -12.03 17.34
N ASP A 44 -1.11 -11.63 17.63
CA ASP A 44 -0.72 -10.22 17.66
C ASP A 44 -0.80 -9.59 16.27
N LEU A 45 -0.43 -10.32 15.21
CA LEU A 45 -0.59 -9.88 13.84
C LEU A 45 -2.07 -9.65 13.50
N LYS A 46 -2.94 -10.62 13.80
CA LYS A 46 -4.39 -10.51 13.58
C LYS A 46 -4.99 -9.33 14.34
N SER A 47 -4.61 -9.17 15.61
CA SER A 47 -5.03 -8.03 16.45
C SER A 47 -4.57 -6.70 15.87
N LYS A 48 -3.30 -6.62 15.43
CA LYS A 48 -2.73 -5.44 14.78
C LYS A 48 -3.47 -5.09 13.50
N LEU A 49 -3.76 -6.05 12.63
CA LEU A 49 -4.50 -5.77 11.39
C LEU A 49 -5.91 -5.26 11.69
N ARG A 50 -6.64 -5.90 12.62
CA ARG A 50 -7.98 -5.45 13.06
C ARG A 50 -7.99 -4.08 13.74
N SER A 51 -6.85 -3.60 14.22
CA SER A 51 -6.75 -2.28 14.83
C SER A 51 -6.92 -1.14 13.83
N TYR A 52 -6.56 -1.35 12.56
CA TYR A 52 -6.63 -0.31 11.53
C TYR A 52 -8.07 0.11 11.24
N LYS A 53 -8.31 1.41 11.15
CA LYS A 53 -9.64 2.01 10.96
C LYS A 53 -9.88 2.56 9.58
N THR A 54 -8.80 2.86 8.84
CA THR A 54 -8.88 3.41 7.49
C THR A 54 -7.99 2.64 6.52
N VAL A 55 -8.36 2.64 5.23
CA VAL A 55 -7.54 2.08 4.15
C VAL A 55 -6.17 2.74 4.15
N ARG A 56 -6.11 4.05 4.41
CA ARG A 56 -4.86 4.81 4.51
C ARG A 56 -3.95 4.25 5.60
N GLU A 57 -4.48 4.01 6.80
CA GLU A 57 -3.71 3.41 7.91
C GLU A 57 -3.18 2.03 7.55
N PHE A 58 -4.00 1.18 6.93
CA PHE A 58 -3.59 -0.14 6.48
C PHE A 58 -2.47 -0.06 5.42
N GLN A 59 -2.62 0.84 4.44
CA GLN A 59 -1.63 1.04 3.38
C GLN A 59 -0.30 1.53 3.93
N LEU A 60 -0.28 2.52 4.81
CA LEU A 60 0.96 3.10 5.35
C LEU A 60 1.64 2.20 6.38
N ASN A 61 0.86 1.57 7.26
CA ASN A 61 1.41 0.82 8.40
C ASN A 61 1.62 -0.66 8.13
N PHE A 62 1.08 -1.20 7.03
CA PHE A 62 1.28 -2.59 6.63
C PHE A 62 1.84 -2.72 5.22
N ILE A 63 1.10 -2.27 4.19
CA ILE A 63 1.50 -2.47 2.78
C ILE A 63 2.84 -1.79 2.47
N LEU A 64 2.99 -0.51 2.82
CA LEU A 64 4.24 0.23 2.61
C LEU A 64 5.41 -0.41 3.35
N GLN A 65 5.18 -1.00 4.53
CA GLN A 65 6.23 -1.70 5.27
C GLN A 65 6.70 -2.98 4.55
N ILE A 66 5.80 -3.68 3.86
CA ILE A 66 6.16 -4.80 2.95
C ILE A 66 7.09 -4.27 1.85
N ILE A 67 6.72 -3.17 1.20
CA ILE A 67 7.50 -2.59 0.10
C ILE A 67 8.88 -2.11 0.58
N ILE A 68 8.96 -1.46 1.73
CA ILE A 68 10.22 -1.02 2.34
C ILE A 68 11.16 -2.21 2.56
N LYS A 69 10.64 -3.33 3.09
CA LYS A 69 11.43 -4.55 3.32
C LYS A 69 11.87 -5.20 2.02
N LEU A 70 10.98 -5.25 1.02
CA LEU A 70 11.31 -5.76 -0.31
C LEU A 70 12.44 -4.95 -0.94
N VAL A 71 12.31 -3.63 -1.00
CA VAL A 71 13.33 -2.73 -1.53
C VAL A 71 14.67 -2.96 -0.82
N LYS A 72 14.67 -2.97 0.52
CA LYS A 72 15.89 -3.16 1.32
C LYS A 72 16.59 -4.51 1.04
N ASN A 73 15.82 -5.57 0.77
CA ASN A 73 16.36 -6.92 0.66
C ASN A 73 16.63 -7.38 -0.78
N SER A 74 16.08 -6.68 -1.77
CA SER A 74 16.12 -7.10 -3.19
C SER A 74 16.73 -6.08 -4.14
N THR A 75 17.08 -4.89 -3.65
CA THR A 75 17.68 -3.84 -4.48
C THR A 75 18.92 -3.26 -3.79
N ASP A 76 19.94 -2.92 -4.58
CA ASP A 76 21.11 -2.21 -4.07
C ASP A 76 20.80 -0.73 -3.86
N VAL A 77 20.19 -0.09 -4.87
CA VAL A 77 19.85 1.33 -4.87
C VAL A 77 18.55 1.55 -5.63
N VAL A 78 17.65 2.36 -5.07
CA VAL A 78 16.49 2.91 -5.77
C VAL A 78 16.65 4.42 -5.86
N THR A 79 16.76 4.94 -7.08
CA THR A 79 16.91 6.37 -7.38
C THR A 79 15.64 6.97 -7.91
N SER A 80 15.37 8.22 -7.57
CA SER A 80 14.30 9.03 -8.12
C SER A 80 14.84 10.42 -8.42
N ASN A 81 14.48 10.97 -9.59
CA ASN A 81 14.83 12.33 -9.99
C ASN A 81 13.56 13.18 -9.97
N GLU A 82 13.67 14.42 -9.51
CA GLU A 82 12.59 15.42 -9.59
C GLU A 82 11.29 15.03 -8.86
N VAL A 83 11.36 14.05 -7.95
CA VAL A 83 10.19 13.60 -7.17
C VAL A 83 9.68 14.67 -6.20
N ASN A 84 10.47 15.70 -5.92
CA ASN A 84 10.13 16.84 -5.07
C ASN A 84 9.40 17.98 -5.80
N ARG A 85 9.11 17.84 -7.11
CA ARG A 85 8.44 18.88 -7.91
C ARG A 85 6.92 18.89 -7.79
N TYR A 86 6.31 17.85 -7.22
CA TYR A 86 4.86 17.77 -7.07
C TYR A 86 4.39 18.65 -5.92
N SER A 87 3.23 19.28 -6.13
CA SER A 87 2.56 20.12 -5.14
C SER A 87 1.93 19.27 -4.04
N HIS A 88 1.90 19.81 -2.83
CA HIS A 88 1.19 19.26 -1.67
C HIS A 88 -0.26 19.78 -1.60
N ASP A 89 -0.64 20.70 -2.49
CA ASP A 89 -2.00 21.22 -2.55
C ASP A 89 -2.97 20.12 -3.00
N LYS A 90 -3.91 19.77 -2.11
CA LYS A 90 -4.91 18.73 -2.34
C LYS A 90 -5.85 19.03 -3.53
N ASN A 91 -5.91 20.28 -3.99
CA ASN A 91 -6.67 20.68 -5.17
C ASN A 91 -5.97 20.35 -6.49
N VAL A 92 -4.66 20.09 -6.44
CA VAL A 92 -3.89 19.66 -7.61
C VAL A 92 -3.97 18.14 -7.74
N LYS A 93 -4.37 17.65 -8.90
CA LYS A 93 -4.50 16.22 -9.20
C LYS A 93 -3.44 15.80 -10.21
N TYR A 94 -2.83 14.65 -9.96
CA TYR A 94 -1.79 14.06 -10.80
C TYR A 94 -2.27 12.71 -11.34
N VAL A 95 -1.94 12.44 -12.60
CA VAL A 95 -2.05 11.10 -13.18
C VAL A 95 -0.64 10.64 -13.50
N PHE A 96 -0.21 9.56 -12.86
CA PHE A 96 1.09 8.94 -13.11
C PHE A 96 0.94 7.84 -14.15
N ILE A 97 1.78 7.87 -15.17
CA ILE A 97 1.80 6.87 -16.24
C ILE A 97 3.13 6.14 -16.14
N THR A 98 3.08 4.83 -15.85
CA THR A 98 4.26 3.97 -15.79
C THR A 98 4.36 3.14 -17.05
N ASN A 99 5.54 2.53 -17.27
CA ASN A 99 5.64 1.46 -18.25
C ASN A 99 4.94 0.18 -17.73
N HIS A 100 4.79 -0.83 -18.59
CA HIS A 100 3.96 -2.00 -18.33
C HIS A 100 4.77 -3.23 -17.84
N ARG A 101 5.81 -3.05 -17.03
CA ARG A 101 6.64 -4.22 -16.69
C ARG A 101 6.02 -5.04 -15.56
N ASN A 102 5.42 -4.38 -14.55
CA ASN A 102 4.72 -5.06 -13.48
C ASN A 102 3.71 -4.12 -12.79
N ILE A 103 2.41 -4.34 -13.03
CA ILE A 103 1.33 -3.46 -12.54
C ILE A 103 1.33 -3.25 -11.02
N VAL A 104 1.69 -4.28 -10.23
CA VAL A 104 1.70 -4.20 -8.76
C VAL A 104 2.97 -3.49 -8.28
N MET A 105 4.13 -3.91 -8.76
CA MET A 105 5.41 -3.38 -8.30
C MET A 105 5.66 -1.95 -8.77
N ASP A 106 5.26 -1.62 -10.00
CA ASP A 106 5.43 -0.26 -10.56
C ASP A 106 4.63 0.76 -9.74
N ALA A 107 3.37 0.43 -9.41
CA ALA A 107 2.54 1.24 -8.52
C ALA A 107 3.10 1.29 -7.09
N SER A 108 3.61 0.16 -6.59
CA SER A 108 4.18 0.07 -5.23
C SER A 108 5.45 0.90 -5.05
N LEU A 109 6.36 0.87 -6.02
CA LEU A 109 7.61 1.63 -5.99
C LEU A 109 7.37 3.13 -6.15
N LEU A 110 6.40 3.52 -6.98
CA LEU A 110 5.96 4.90 -7.09
C LEU A 110 5.42 5.40 -5.74
N ASN A 111 4.49 4.65 -5.13
CA ASN A 111 3.94 4.97 -3.82
C ASN A 111 5.05 5.04 -2.74
N TYR A 112 6.01 4.12 -2.76
CA TYR A 112 7.16 4.13 -1.87
C TYR A 112 7.98 5.41 -2.00
N GLN A 113 8.27 5.86 -3.23
CA GLN A 113 9.03 7.10 -3.44
C GLN A 113 8.24 8.34 -3.00
N LEU A 114 6.94 8.42 -3.34
CA LEU A 114 6.10 9.54 -2.93
C LEU A 114 5.96 9.61 -1.40
N ALA A 115 5.71 8.48 -0.74
CA ALA A 115 5.67 8.41 0.72
C ALA A 115 7.02 8.74 1.37
N LYS A 116 8.14 8.34 0.77
CA LYS A 116 9.48 8.69 1.25
C LYS A 116 9.77 10.18 1.13
N THR A 117 9.33 10.82 0.05
CA THR A 117 9.59 12.24 -0.22
C THR A 117 8.66 13.17 0.55
N TYR A 118 7.38 12.82 0.63
CA TYR A 118 6.31 13.69 1.12
C TYR A 118 5.69 13.23 2.44
N GLY A 119 6.06 12.06 2.94
CA GLY A 119 5.48 11.50 4.15
C GLY A 119 3.95 11.38 4.06
N ASP A 120 3.27 11.90 5.07
CA ASP A 120 1.82 11.86 5.18
C ASP A 120 1.10 12.92 4.32
N ASP A 121 1.83 13.88 3.75
CA ASP A 121 1.27 15.05 3.06
C ASP A 121 0.87 14.76 1.61
N PHE A 122 1.17 13.57 1.08
CA PHE A 122 0.80 13.13 -0.26
C PHE A 122 -0.08 11.87 -0.21
N GLU A 123 -1.40 12.05 -0.32
CA GLU A 123 -2.40 10.98 -0.35
C GLU A 123 -2.36 10.22 -1.69
N SER A 124 -1.38 9.34 -1.86
CA SER A 124 -1.19 8.48 -3.04
C SER A 124 -1.75 7.06 -2.86
N THR A 125 -2.04 6.66 -1.62
CA THR A 125 -2.25 5.27 -1.23
C THR A 125 -3.68 4.81 -1.42
N SER A 126 -4.03 4.48 -2.66
CA SER A 126 -5.14 3.56 -2.95
C SER A 126 -4.70 2.66 -4.10
N ILE A 127 -3.85 1.67 -3.79
CA ILE A 127 -3.57 0.60 -4.74
C ILE A 127 -4.82 -0.29 -4.76
N ALA A 128 -5.53 -0.29 -5.89
CA ALA A 128 -6.54 -1.30 -6.18
C ALA A 128 -5.83 -2.66 -6.24
N ILE A 129 -6.23 -3.58 -5.36
CA ILE A 129 -5.84 -4.99 -5.42
C ILE A 129 -7.08 -5.76 -5.87
#